data_AF-A0A7W1DK54-F1
#
_entry.id   AF-A0A7W1DK54-F1
#
_cell.length_a   1.000
_cell.length_b   1.000
_cell.length_c   1.000
_cell.angle_alpha   90.00
_cell.angle_beta   90.00
_cell.angle_gamma   90.00
#
_symmetry.space_group_name_H-M   'P 1'
#
loop_
_entity.id
_entity.type
_entity.pdbx_description
1 polymer ?
#
loop_
_entity_poly.entity_id
_entity_poly.type
_entity_poly.pdbx_seq_one_letter_code
_entity_poly.pdbx_strand_id
1 'polypeptide(L)' 'RWESERRLRAAYEIAQLLVRFDSSRVVKAWFIGLNPQLDDESPAEAIREGRLKEAMNAARAFVAGG' A
#
# COMPACT_ATOMS: atom_id res chain seq x y z
N ARG A 1 3.40 -17.15 11.24
CA ARG A 1 2.13 -16.57 11.77
C ARG A 1 2.24 -15.07 11.98
N TRP A 2 3.19 -14.59 12.80
CA TRP A 2 3.39 -13.15 13.04
C TRP A 2 3.71 -12.33 11.80
N GLU A 3 4.55 -12.85 10.90
CA GLU A 3 4.87 -12.20 9.63
C GLU A 3 3.61 -11.95 8.77
N SER A 4 2.78 -12.98 8.60
CA SER A 4 1.53 -12.90 7.83
C SER A 4 0.55 -11.91 8.46
N GLU A 5 0.45 -11.89 9.79
CA GLU A 5 -0.37 -10.90 10.50
C GLU A 5 0.16 -9.48 10.28
N ARG A 6 1.47 -9.26 10.36
CA ARG A 6 2.10 -7.95 10.16
C ARG A 6 1.83 -7.40 8.76
N ARG A 7 1.93 -8.27 7.75
CA ARG A 7 1.63 -7.95 6.35
C ARG A 7 0.14 -7.61 6.16
N LEU A 8 -0.75 -8.41 6.72
CA LEU A 8 -2.19 -8.17 6.64
C LEU A 8 -2.58 -6.86 7.34
N ARG A 9 -2.02 -6.60 8.53
CA ARG A 9 -2.24 -5.37 9.28
C ARG A 9 -1.76 -4.15 8.49
N ALA A 10 -0.57 -4.20 7.91
CA ALA A 10 -0.06 -3.11 7.08
C ALA A 10 -0.93 -2.86 5.83
N ALA A 11 -1.34 -3.92 5.13
CA ALA A 11 -2.26 -3.81 3.99
C ALA A 11 -3.60 -3.16 4.39
N TYR A 12 -4.16 -3.57 5.53
CA TYR A 12 -5.40 -3.01 6.05
C TYR A 12 -5.24 -1.54 6.45
N GLU A 13 -4.17 -1.18 7.16
CA GLU A 13 -3.89 0.21 7.55
C GLU A 13 -3.72 1.12 6.33
N ILE A 14 -3.00 0.66 5.30
CA ILE A 14 -2.86 1.40 4.05
C ILE A 14 -4.22 1.54 3.36
N ALA A 15 -5.00 0.46 3.23
CA ALA A 15 -6.32 0.54 2.63
C ALA A 15 -7.23 1.54 3.36
N GLN A 16 -7.25 1.50 4.69
CA GLN A 16 -8.02 2.42 5.55
C GLN A 16 -7.55 3.87 5.47
N LEU A 17 -6.28 4.11 5.15
CA LEU A 17 -5.77 5.44 4.87
C LEU A 17 -6.30 5.92 3.51
N LEU A 18 -6.10 5.13 2.45
CA LEU A 18 -6.39 5.53 1.08
C LEU A 18 -7.88 5.72 0.81
N VAL A 19 -8.76 4.89 1.38
CA VAL A 19 -10.23 5.00 1.19
C VAL A 19 -10.83 6.28 1.78
N ARG A 20 -10.07 7.03 2.59
CA ARG A 20 -10.52 8.35 3.07
C ARG A 20 -10.40 9.44 1.99
N PHE A 21 -9.60 9.20 0.96
CA PHE A 21 -9.29 10.16 -0.08
C PHE A 21 -9.80 9.74 -1.46
N ASP A 22 -9.92 8.43 -1.71
CA ASP A 22 -10.41 7.92 -2.99
C ASP A 22 -11.37 6.73 -2.83
N SER A 23 -12.07 6.41 -3.90
CA SER A 23 -12.95 5.26 -4.03
C SER A 23 -12.23 3.93 -3.82
N SER A 24 -12.97 2.93 -3.34
CA SER A 24 -12.46 1.56 -3.20
C SER A 24 -11.96 0.96 -4.52
N ARG A 25 -12.44 1.44 -5.68
CA ARG A 25 -11.93 1.04 -7.00
C ARG A 25 -10.51 1.55 -7.22
N VAL A 26 -10.24 2.83 -6.94
CA VAL A 26 -8.89 3.40 -7.09
C VAL A 26 -7.94 2.78 -6.08
N VAL A 27 -8.35 2.59 -4.83
CA VAL A 27 -7.52 1.93 -3.82
C VAL A 27 -7.12 0.52 -4.26
N LYS A 28 -8.06 -0.27 -4.81
CA LYS A 28 -7.72 -1.60 -5.37
C LYS A 28 -6.72 -1.52 -6.52
N ALA A 29 -6.92 -0.57 -7.45
CA ALA A 29 -6.00 -0.37 -8.55
C ALA A 29 -4.60 0.02 -8.06
N TRP A 30 -4.51 0.88 -7.04
CA TRP A 30 -3.25 1.30 -6.44
C TRP A 30 -2.45 0.14 -5.85
N PHE A 31 -3.11 -0.83 -5.20
CA PHE A 31 -2.42 -2.01 -4.66
C PHE A 31 -1.84 -2.94 -5.73
N ILE A 32 -2.40 -2.93 -6.94
CA ILE A 32 -2.05 -3.85 -8.04
C ILE A 32 -1.12 -3.16 -9.06
N GLY A 33 -1.26 -1.86 -9.25
CA GLY A 33 -0.49 -1.09 -10.21
C GLY A 33 0.95 -0.87 -9.78
N LEU A 34 1.81 -0.58 -10.76
CA LEU A 34 3.21 -0.20 -10.53
C LEU A 34 3.25 1.10 -9.73
N ASN A 35 4.16 1.16 -8.77
CA ASN A 35 4.33 2.33 -7.92
C ASN A 35 5.77 2.85 -8.01
N PRO A 36 6.01 4.05 -8.56
CA PRO A 36 7.35 4.62 -8.69
C PRO A 36 8.07 4.87 -7.35
N GLN A 37 7.33 4.93 -6.23
CA GLN A 37 7.93 5.02 -4.89
C GLN A 37 8.45 3.66 -4.37
N LEU A 38 8.20 2.58 -5.11
CA LEU A 38 8.54 1.19 -4.77
C LEU A 38 9.35 0.52 -5.89
N ASP A 39 10.15 1.29 -6.62
CA ASP A 39 10.96 0.81 -7.76
C ASP A 39 10.10 0.16 -8.86
N ASP A 40 8.91 0.74 -9.10
CA ASP A 40 7.88 0.23 -10.01
C ASP A 40 7.30 -1.14 -9.63
N GLU A 41 7.58 -1.67 -8.44
CA GLU A 41 6.83 -2.82 -7.92
C GLU A 41 5.46 -2.42 -7.41
N SER A 42 4.52 -3.37 -7.43
CA SER A 42 3.19 -3.11 -6.89
C SER A 42 3.23 -3.07 -5.34
N PRO A 43 2.39 -2.23 -4.68
CA PRO A 43 2.33 -2.20 -3.23
C PRO A 43 1.99 -3.55 -2.59
N ALA A 44 1.20 -4.39 -3.26
CA ALA A 44 0.92 -5.74 -2.79
C ALA A 44 2.19 -6.61 -2.73
N GLU A 45 3.11 -6.46 -3.68
CA GLU A 45 4.37 -7.20 -3.74
C GLU A 45 5.36 -6.71 -2.68
N ALA A 46 5.51 -5.40 -2.54
CA ALA A 46 6.32 -4.82 -1.46
C ALA A 46 5.83 -5.30 -0.07
N ILE A 47 4.52 -5.37 0.15
CA ILE A 47 3.94 -5.91 1.40
C ILE A 47 4.22 -7.40 1.54
N ARG A 48 4.04 -8.18 0.46
CA ARG A 48 4.33 -9.63 0.43
C ARG A 48 5.78 -9.91 0.83
N GLU A 49 6.71 -9.04 0.46
CA GLU A 49 8.15 -9.16 0.74
C GLU A 49 8.58 -8.55 2.07
N GLY A 50 7.63 -7.98 2.82
CA GLY A 50 7.88 -7.42 4.15
C GLY A 50 8.43 -5.99 4.14
N ARG A 51 8.47 -5.33 2.98
CA ARG A 51 8.85 -3.91 2.78
C ARG A 51 7.74 -2.95 3.25
N LEU A 52 7.23 -3.19 4.47
CA LEU A 52 6.00 -2.53 4.97
C LEU A 52 6.16 -1.03 5.19
N LYS A 53 7.37 -0.59 5.59
CA LYS A 53 7.66 0.83 5.80
C LYS A 53 7.66 1.59 4.47
N GLU A 54 8.23 1.00 3.44
CA GLU A 54 8.24 1.54 2.07
C GLU A 54 6.81 1.62 1.54
N ALA A 55 6.03 0.54 1.64
CA ALA A 55 4.63 0.53 1.21
C ALA A 55 3.78 1.62 1.91
N MET A 56 3.98 1.81 3.22
CA MET A 56 3.28 2.86 3.97
C MET A 56 3.77 4.28 3.60
N ASN A 57 5.05 4.45 3.27
CA ASN A 57 5.56 5.73 2.74
C ASN A 57 4.94 6.05 1.39
N ALA A 58 4.86 5.07 0.48
CA ALA A 58 4.21 5.22 -0.82
C ALA A 58 2.74 5.60 -0.69
N ALA A 59 2.02 5.00 0.28
CA ALA A 59 0.64 5.35 0.57
C ALA A 59 0.48 6.80 1.05
N ARG A 60 1.38 7.27 1.94
CA ARG A 60 1.41 8.67 2.37
C ARG A 60 1.72 9.62 1.22
N ALA A 61 2.64 9.25 0.33
CA ALA A 61 2.97 10.05 -0.85
C ALA A 61 1.76 10.18 -1.80
N PHE A 62 1.02 9.09 -2.01
CA PHE A 62 -0.23 9.12 -2.78
C PHE A 62 -1.27 10.07 -2.17
N VAL A 63 -1.44 10.06 -0.85
CA VAL A 63 -2.35 10.99 -0.16
C VAL A 63 -1.87 12.44 -0.24
N ALA A 64 -0.56 12.67 -0.13
CA ALA A 64 0.01 14.02 -0.12
C ALA A 64 0.08 14.66 -1.52
N GLY A 65 0.22 13.85 -2.57
CA GLY A 65 0.32 14.30 -3.97
C GLY A 65 -0.96 14.14 -4.77
N GLY A 66 -2.08 13.79 -4.13
CA GLY A 66 -3.41 13.77 -4.74
C GLY A 66 -3.85 15.14 -5.25
#